data_AF-A0A139MLI6-F1
#
_entry.id   AF-A0A139MLI6-F1
#
_cell.length_a   1.000
_cell.length_b   1.000
_cell.length_c   1.000
_cell.angle_alpha   90.00
_cell.angle_beta   90.00
_cell.angle_gamma   90.00
#
_symmetry.space_group_name_H-M   'P 1'
#
loop_
_entity.id
_entity.type
_entity.pdbx_description
1 polymer ?
#
loop_
_entity_poly.entity_id
_entity_poly.type
_entity_poly.pdbx_seq_one_letter_code
_entity_poly.pdbx_strand_id
1 'polypeptide(L)'
;MTSSDILTAAIDLGFMPTLILKSDKGYQAYFILSEPAYVTAHSNFKVIKVAKAISQNLRQYFAQILPVDMTCNHFGIARMPRTDNIEFFHKEYTYSFQEWLDWSMKQSELPFPSKKSNLTVIAGTEGIKQIDEPWYQMLLNESNIRGAKALMGRNNVLFTLALANFSSGVSQGDCEVVLTDFNGRLDEPLASSEVLKLITSAYSGKYEAASRDYITLLCRAWVDQKLKASDLFVKQRWYKFKKKRSERKKSHLYEWKADIMAYLEGFYETQDPFIQTTKKAIREELHIPERSLDRVLKALKAEQRIFFTIKAGRGGGIRIASVKAIILSLIQVKKERQEAYFANIARFFEDGVNYTKTVIEGVKHELKHVKQLSLFEQDIG
;
A
#
# COMPACT_ATOMS: atom_id res chain seq x y z
N MET A 1 -19.10 9.29 42.90
CA MET A 1 -19.48 10.12 41.74
C MET A 1 -20.80 10.79 42.03
N THR A 2 -20.83 12.11 41.98
CA THR A 2 -22.01 12.96 42.15
C THR A 2 -22.38 13.62 40.83
N SER A 3 -23.56 14.24 40.74
CA SER A 3 -23.92 15.10 39.61
C SER A 3 -22.95 16.30 39.46
N SER A 4 -22.39 16.80 40.56
CA SER A 4 -21.40 17.88 40.56
C SER A 4 -20.08 17.49 39.87
N ASP A 5 -19.65 16.24 39.98
CA ASP A 5 -18.44 15.75 39.29
C ASP A 5 -18.62 15.80 37.76
N ILE A 6 -19.84 15.49 37.28
CA ILE A 6 -20.19 15.56 35.86
C ILE A 6 -20.21 17.02 35.39
N LEU A 7 -20.80 17.92 36.18
CA LEU A 7 -20.84 19.34 35.85
C LEU A 7 -19.45 19.95 35.81
N THR A 8 -18.57 19.57 36.73
CA THR A 8 -17.17 20.06 36.77
C THR A 8 -16.42 19.64 35.52
N ALA A 9 -16.48 18.36 35.12
CA ALA A 9 -15.86 17.89 33.89
C ALA A 9 -16.47 18.54 32.62
N ALA A 10 -17.75 18.91 32.67
CA ALA A 10 -18.44 19.59 31.58
C ALA A 10 -18.06 21.07 31.43
N ILE A 11 -17.62 21.73 32.50
CA ILE A 11 -17.07 23.10 32.43
C ILE A 11 -15.81 23.10 31.57
N ASP A 12 -14.88 22.17 31.82
CA ASP A 12 -13.64 22.05 31.05
C ASP A 12 -13.90 21.66 29.58
N LEU A 13 -14.98 20.91 29.34
CA LEU A 13 -15.44 20.55 28.00
C LEU A 13 -15.88 21.78 27.19
N GLY A 14 -16.36 22.83 27.87
CA GLY A 14 -16.99 24.00 27.27
C GLY A 14 -18.46 23.80 26.88
N PHE A 15 -19.04 22.64 27.18
CA PHE A 15 -20.45 22.31 26.92
C PHE A 15 -21.07 21.71 28.17
N MET A 16 -22.09 22.37 28.70
CA MET A 16 -22.81 21.92 29.89
C MET A 16 -23.93 20.93 29.52
N PRO A 17 -24.19 19.88 30.31
CA PRO A 17 -25.32 18.99 30.06
C PRO A 17 -26.64 19.75 30.24
N THR A 18 -27.62 19.49 29.39
CA THR A 18 -28.98 20.07 29.54
C THR A 18 -29.72 19.42 30.70
N LEU A 19 -29.51 18.11 30.88
CA LEU A 19 -30.23 17.28 31.83
C LEU A 19 -29.29 16.20 32.39
N ILE A 20 -29.30 16.02 33.72
CA ILE A 20 -28.67 14.86 34.38
C ILE A 20 -29.75 14.09 35.13
N LEU A 21 -29.92 12.82 34.76
CA LEU A 21 -30.81 11.89 35.43
C LEU A 21 -30.03 10.99 36.37
N LYS A 22 -30.57 10.75 37.57
CA LYS A 22 -30.15 9.69 38.48
C LYS A 22 -30.83 8.38 38.10
N SER A 23 -30.04 7.33 38.11
CA SER A 23 -30.49 5.95 37.96
C SER A 23 -30.05 5.15 39.18
N ASP A 24 -30.62 3.95 39.35
CA ASP A 24 -30.30 3.07 40.49
C ASP A 24 -28.79 2.79 40.64
N LYS A 25 -28.01 2.91 39.56
CA LYS A 25 -26.59 2.51 39.51
C LYS A 25 -25.64 3.59 39.00
N GLY A 26 -26.09 4.85 38.90
CA GLY A 26 -25.27 5.95 38.40
C GLY A 26 -26.10 7.08 37.80
N TYR A 27 -25.54 7.81 36.83
CA TYR A 27 -26.20 8.96 36.21
C TYR A 27 -26.20 8.85 34.69
N GLN A 28 -27.18 9.48 34.05
CA GLN A 28 -27.25 9.66 32.60
C GLN A 28 -27.27 11.16 32.30
N ALA A 29 -26.24 11.65 31.62
CA ALA A 29 -26.14 13.04 31.20
C ALA A 29 -26.60 13.18 29.74
N TYR A 30 -27.45 14.17 29.47
CA TYR A 30 -28.00 14.45 28.15
C TYR A 30 -27.58 15.84 27.70
N PHE A 31 -27.15 15.91 26.45
CA PHE A 31 -26.85 17.15 25.74
C PHE A 31 -27.90 17.29 24.63
N ILE A 32 -28.87 18.16 24.85
CA ILE A 32 -30.02 18.33 23.95
C ILE A 32 -29.63 19.33 22.84
N LEU A 33 -30.00 18.99 21.61
CA LEU A 33 -29.76 19.88 20.48
C LEU A 33 -30.75 21.06 20.52
N SER A 34 -30.29 22.26 20.19
CA SER A 34 -31.16 23.43 20.04
C SER A 34 -32.15 23.28 18.89
N GLU A 35 -31.74 22.54 17.84
CA GLU A 35 -32.55 22.24 16.65
C GLU A 35 -32.44 20.76 16.28
N PRO A 36 -33.50 20.17 15.67
CA PRO A 36 -33.48 18.77 15.26
C PRO A 36 -32.47 18.53 14.14
N ALA A 37 -31.72 17.42 14.24
CA ALA A 37 -30.87 16.92 13.17
C ALA A 37 -31.67 15.97 12.26
N TYR A 38 -31.92 16.38 11.01
CA TYR A 38 -32.75 15.61 10.08
C TYR A 38 -32.01 14.43 9.45
N VAL A 39 -32.64 13.26 9.48
CA VAL A 39 -32.12 12.03 8.90
C VAL A 39 -32.80 11.77 7.55
N THR A 40 -32.01 11.71 6.47
CA THR A 40 -32.55 11.50 5.11
C THR A 40 -31.88 10.34 4.40
N ALA A 41 -32.68 9.55 3.67
CA ALA A 41 -32.17 8.48 2.81
C ALA A 41 -31.28 9.01 1.67
N HIS A 42 -31.60 10.20 1.14
CA HIS A 42 -30.81 10.86 0.09
C HIS A 42 -29.36 11.13 0.50
N SER A 43 -29.11 11.38 1.79
CA SER A 43 -27.75 11.57 2.31
C SER A 43 -27.06 10.26 2.71
N ASN A 44 -27.70 9.11 2.46
CA ASN A 44 -27.28 7.80 2.98
C ASN A 44 -27.11 7.81 4.51
N PHE A 45 -28.07 8.44 5.21
CA PHE A 45 -28.12 8.47 6.68
C PHE A 45 -26.83 9.01 7.36
N LYS A 46 -26.07 9.87 6.67
CA LYS A 46 -24.78 10.40 7.16
C LYS A 46 -24.88 11.06 8.54
N VAL A 47 -25.98 11.75 8.82
CA VAL A 47 -26.22 12.41 10.11
C VAL A 47 -26.14 11.42 11.26
N ILE A 48 -26.61 10.18 11.09
CA ILE A 48 -26.51 9.13 12.11
C ILE A 48 -25.05 8.79 12.39
N LYS A 49 -24.23 8.65 11.34
CA LYS A 49 -22.79 8.33 11.48
C LYS A 49 -22.05 9.46 12.23
N VAL A 50 -22.35 10.71 11.89
CA VAL A 50 -21.79 11.89 12.56
C VAL A 50 -22.21 11.96 14.03
N ALA A 51 -23.50 11.77 14.32
CA ALA A 51 -24.01 11.77 15.69
C ALA A 51 -23.40 10.65 16.56
N LYS A 52 -23.16 9.45 16.00
CA LYS A 52 -22.42 8.39 16.71
C LYS A 52 -20.98 8.82 17.03
N ALA A 53 -20.29 9.45 16.07
CA ALA A 53 -18.92 9.92 16.29
C ALA A 53 -18.86 11.00 17.38
N ILE A 54 -19.78 11.97 17.36
CA ILE A 54 -19.91 12.98 18.43
C ILE A 54 -20.15 12.29 19.79
N SER A 55 -21.10 11.36 19.86
CA SER A 55 -21.40 10.62 21.09
C SER A 55 -20.19 9.83 21.60
N GLN A 56 -19.43 9.19 20.72
CA GLN A 56 -18.22 8.44 21.08
C GLN A 56 -17.12 9.37 21.61
N ASN A 57 -16.86 10.49 20.93
CA ASN A 57 -15.87 11.48 21.36
C ASN A 57 -16.23 12.08 22.72
N LEU A 58 -17.51 12.36 22.95
CA LEU A 58 -18.00 12.85 24.24
C LEU A 58 -17.74 11.83 25.35
N ARG A 59 -18.04 10.55 25.12
CA ARG A 59 -17.76 9.48 26.10
C ARG A 59 -16.27 9.33 26.36
N GLN A 60 -15.44 9.35 25.33
CA GLN A 60 -13.99 9.27 25.45
C GLN A 60 -13.42 10.43 26.26
N TYR A 61 -13.92 11.65 26.05
CA TYR A 61 -13.55 12.83 26.83
C TYR A 61 -13.85 12.62 28.32
N PHE A 62 -15.11 12.32 28.66
CA PHE A 62 -15.50 12.11 30.06
C PHE A 62 -14.83 10.88 30.68
N ALA A 63 -14.53 9.84 29.91
CA ALA A 63 -13.86 8.63 30.38
C ALA A 63 -12.43 8.87 30.89
N GLN A 64 -11.82 10.03 30.58
CA GLN A 64 -10.49 10.40 31.09
C GLN A 64 -10.50 10.63 32.61
N ILE A 65 -11.64 11.09 33.16
CA ILE A 65 -11.75 11.54 34.55
C ILE A 65 -12.87 10.79 35.29
N LEU A 66 -13.91 10.34 34.58
CA LEU A 66 -15.09 9.70 35.13
C LEU A 66 -15.23 8.24 34.65
N PRO A 67 -15.84 7.36 35.45
CA PRO A 67 -16.10 5.97 35.06
C PRO A 67 -17.28 5.86 34.08
N VAL A 68 -17.06 6.26 32.82
CA VAL A 68 -18.08 6.25 31.75
C VAL A 68 -18.26 4.86 31.16
N ASP A 69 -19.51 4.46 30.94
CA ASP A 69 -19.84 3.24 30.22
C ASP A 69 -19.62 3.41 28.71
N MET A 70 -18.46 2.95 28.23
CA MET A 70 -18.09 2.95 26.81
C MET A 70 -18.89 1.93 25.97
N THR A 71 -19.64 1.04 26.62
CA THR A 71 -20.32 -0.10 25.99
C THR A 71 -21.78 0.19 25.63
N CYS A 72 -22.35 1.23 26.22
CA CYS A 72 -23.76 1.58 26.05
C CYS A 72 -24.07 1.95 24.59
N ASN A 73 -25.28 1.65 24.10
CA ASN A 73 -25.66 2.02 22.73
C ASN A 73 -25.80 3.55 22.59
N HIS A 74 -25.32 4.13 21.47
CA HIS A 74 -25.46 5.56 21.18
C HIS A 74 -26.92 6.02 20.99
N PHE A 75 -27.79 5.12 20.49
CA PHE A 75 -29.22 5.36 20.28
C PHE A 75 -30.06 4.29 21.00
N GLY A 76 -29.60 3.86 22.17
CA GLY A 76 -30.27 2.85 22.98
C GLY A 76 -31.48 3.38 23.74
N ILE A 77 -32.12 2.47 24.48
CA ILE A 77 -33.16 2.81 25.44
C ILE A 77 -32.51 3.49 26.64
N ALA A 78 -32.94 4.71 26.96
CA ALA A 78 -32.46 5.48 28.08
C ALA A 78 -33.53 5.61 29.18
N ARG A 79 -33.16 6.04 30.39
CA ARG A 79 -34.12 6.21 31.48
C ARG A 79 -35.02 7.41 31.18
N MET A 80 -36.30 7.27 31.53
CA MET A 80 -37.28 8.32 31.33
C MET A 80 -37.14 9.39 32.42
N PRO A 81 -37.12 10.69 32.08
CA PRO A 81 -37.12 11.77 33.06
C PRO A 81 -38.40 11.73 33.91
N ARG A 82 -38.23 11.86 35.22
CA ARG A 82 -39.30 11.94 36.22
C ARG A 82 -38.92 12.97 37.28
N THR A 83 -39.90 13.52 37.98
CA THR A 83 -39.66 14.55 39.00
C THR A 83 -38.72 14.08 40.13
N ASP A 84 -38.68 12.78 40.41
CA ASP A 84 -37.84 12.17 41.47
C ASP A 84 -36.41 11.85 41.03
N ASN A 85 -36.13 11.79 39.73
CA ASN A 85 -34.84 11.34 39.20
C ASN A 85 -34.04 12.42 38.45
N ILE A 86 -34.59 13.61 38.29
CA ILE A 86 -33.89 14.75 37.69
C ILE A 86 -33.01 15.40 38.76
N GLU A 87 -31.70 15.30 38.60
CA GLU A 87 -30.71 15.91 39.52
C GLU A 87 -30.28 17.30 39.03
N PHE A 88 -30.32 17.52 37.72
CA PHE A 88 -29.93 18.79 37.12
C PHE A 88 -30.72 19.01 35.83
N PHE A 89 -31.28 20.20 35.64
CA PHE A 89 -31.94 20.57 34.39
C PHE A 89 -31.82 22.08 34.13
N HIS A 90 -31.23 22.43 33.00
CA HIS A 90 -31.13 23.82 32.53
C HIS A 90 -31.48 23.89 31.05
N LYS A 91 -32.68 24.43 30.77
CA LYS A 91 -33.25 24.50 29.42
C LYS A 91 -32.41 25.28 28.41
N GLU A 92 -31.56 26.20 28.89
CA GLU A 92 -30.74 27.08 28.05
C GLU A 92 -29.45 26.40 27.57
N TYR A 93 -29.03 25.31 28.23
CA TYR A 93 -27.86 24.53 27.83
C TYR A 93 -28.21 23.60 26.69
N THR A 94 -28.52 24.20 25.55
CA THR A 94 -28.76 23.52 24.27
C THR A 94 -27.80 24.06 23.24
N TYR A 95 -27.36 23.19 22.34
CA TYR A 95 -26.33 23.53 21.37
C TYR A 95 -26.73 23.02 20.00
N SER A 96 -26.35 23.73 18.96
CA SER A 96 -26.62 23.31 17.58
C SER A 96 -25.82 22.05 17.24
N PHE A 97 -26.32 21.30 16.25
CA PHE A 97 -25.59 20.14 15.74
C PHE A 97 -24.23 20.54 15.14
N GLN A 98 -24.11 21.74 14.59
CA GLN A 98 -22.87 22.27 14.02
C GLN A 98 -21.81 22.53 15.10
N GLU A 99 -22.19 23.11 16.25
CA GLU A 99 -21.26 23.33 17.37
C GLU A 99 -20.68 22.01 17.88
N TRP A 100 -21.52 20.98 18.04
CA TRP A 100 -21.07 19.64 18.42
C TRP A 100 -20.16 19.00 17.39
N LEU A 101 -20.49 19.19 16.11
CA LEU A 101 -19.66 18.70 15.01
C LEU A 101 -18.28 19.36 15.04
N ASP A 102 -18.21 20.69 15.12
CA ASP A 102 -16.97 21.46 15.14
C ASP A 102 -16.10 21.13 16.36
N TRP A 103 -16.72 20.97 17.53
CA TRP A 103 -16.03 20.49 18.71
C TRP A 103 -15.46 19.08 18.50
N SER A 104 -16.28 18.15 17.99
CA SER A 104 -15.90 16.77 17.75
C SER A 104 -14.75 16.63 16.73
N MET A 105 -14.70 17.52 15.72
CA MET A 105 -13.57 17.59 14.78
C MET A 105 -12.26 17.97 15.45
N LYS A 106 -12.29 18.74 16.55
CA LYS A 106 -11.08 19.14 17.29
C LYS A 106 -10.56 18.04 18.22
N GLN A 107 -11.45 17.19 18.73
CA GLN A 107 -11.09 16.13 19.69
C GLN A 107 -10.48 14.89 19.02
N SER A 108 -10.88 14.62 17.78
CA SER A 108 -10.46 13.40 17.09
C SER A 108 -9.67 13.74 15.84
N GLU A 109 -8.64 12.94 15.57
CA GLU A 109 -8.36 12.52 14.19
C GLU A 109 -9.62 11.76 13.73
N LEU A 110 -10.66 12.47 13.31
CA LEU A 110 -11.92 11.84 12.93
C LEU A 110 -11.63 10.68 11.94
N PRO A 111 -12.34 9.54 12.06
CA PRO A 111 -12.20 8.42 11.12
C PRO A 111 -12.81 8.74 9.74
N PHE A 112 -13.13 10.01 9.46
CA PHE A 112 -13.45 10.46 8.13
C PHE A 112 -12.12 10.68 7.40
N PRO A 113 -11.81 9.90 6.35
CA PRO A 113 -10.55 10.04 5.64
C PRO A 113 -10.43 11.48 5.14
N SER A 114 -9.46 12.21 5.69
CA SER A 114 -9.20 13.63 5.41
C SER A 114 -8.76 13.90 3.96
N LYS A 115 -8.71 12.85 3.14
CA LYS A 115 -8.78 12.86 1.68
C LYS A 115 -9.19 11.45 1.28
N LYS A 116 -10.18 11.29 0.39
CA LYS A 116 -10.26 10.05 -0.40
C LYS A 116 -8.88 9.88 -1.03
N SER A 117 -8.17 8.80 -0.70
CA SER A 117 -6.95 8.48 -1.41
C SER A 117 -7.31 8.32 -2.89
N ASN A 118 -6.64 9.04 -3.79
CA ASN A 118 -6.76 8.84 -5.25
C ASN A 118 -6.12 7.51 -5.68
N LEU A 119 -6.31 6.47 -4.87
CA LEU A 119 -5.74 5.15 -5.00
C LEU A 119 -6.90 4.20 -5.27
N THR A 120 -6.87 3.58 -6.45
CA THR A 120 -7.80 2.54 -6.85
C THR A 120 -7.10 1.20 -6.65
N VAL A 121 -7.79 0.22 -6.06
CA VAL A 121 -7.27 -1.15 -5.94
C VAL A 121 -7.26 -1.79 -7.32
N ILE A 122 -6.08 -2.24 -7.79
CA ILE A 122 -5.88 -2.80 -9.14
C ILE A 122 -5.90 -4.33 -9.11
N ALA A 123 -5.42 -4.97 -8.03
CA ALA A 123 -5.47 -6.41 -7.80
C ALA A 123 -5.17 -6.74 -6.31
N GLY A 124 -5.82 -7.78 -5.78
CA GLY A 124 -5.84 -8.15 -4.36
C GLY A 124 -7.27 -8.04 -3.80
N THR A 125 -7.68 -8.96 -2.92
CA THR A 125 -9.01 -8.94 -2.31
C THR A 125 -9.25 -7.63 -1.58
N GLU A 126 -10.49 -7.15 -1.63
CA GLU A 126 -11.04 -6.23 -0.65
C GLU A 126 -10.63 -6.69 0.76
N GLY A 127 -9.78 -5.91 1.42
CA GLY A 127 -9.45 -6.16 2.82
C GLY A 127 -8.75 -7.47 3.12
N ILE A 128 -8.20 -7.54 4.33
CA ILE A 128 -7.99 -8.80 5.02
C ILE A 128 -9.34 -9.11 5.66
N LYS A 129 -9.85 -10.34 5.51
CA LYS A 129 -11.13 -10.71 6.12
C LYS A 129 -11.03 -10.56 7.64
N GLN A 130 -12.11 -10.18 8.31
CA GLN A 130 -12.08 -10.01 9.76
C GLN A 130 -11.71 -11.29 10.50
N ILE A 131 -12.07 -12.46 9.96
CA ILE A 131 -11.66 -13.77 10.51
C ILE A 131 -10.15 -14.06 10.38
N ASP A 132 -9.47 -13.39 9.44
CA ASP A 132 -8.03 -13.54 9.20
C ASP A 132 -7.21 -12.52 10.02
N GLU A 133 -7.88 -11.61 10.74
CA GLU A 133 -7.21 -10.66 11.62
C GLU A 133 -6.79 -11.32 12.95
N PRO A 134 -5.63 -10.92 13.54
CA PRO A 134 -5.11 -11.53 14.76
C PRO A 134 -6.11 -11.57 15.93
N TRP A 135 -6.89 -10.50 16.11
CA TRP A 135 -7.86 -10.39 17.20
C TRP A 135 -8.89 -11.52 17.22
N TYR A 136 -9.26 -12.05 16.04
CA TYR A 136 -10.31 -13.06 15.92
C TYR A 136 -9.90 -14.37 16.59
N GLN A 137 -8.68 -14.83 16.30
CA GLN A 137 -8.10 -16.01 16.94
C GLN A 137 -7.78 -15.76 18.43
N MET A 138 -7.36 -14.55 18.79
CA MET A 138 -7.14 -14.20 20.20
C MET A 138 -8.42 -14.41 21.01
N LEU A 139 -9.56 -13.88 20.57
CA LEU A 139 -10.84 -14.07 21.29
C LEU A 139 -11.36 -15.51 21.25
N LEU A 140 -11.18 -16.23 20.14
CA LEU A 140 -11.60 -17.64 20.04
C LEU A 140 -10.84 -18.59 20.96
N ASN A 141 -9.65 -18.19 21.43
CA ASN A 141 -8.82 -19.01 22.31
C ASN A 141 -9.08 -18.75 23.80
N GLU A 142 -9.87 -17.74 24.16
CA GLU A 142 -10.22 -17.45 25.55
C GLU A 142 -11.41 -18.28 26.04
N SER A 143 -11.27 -18.93 27.20
CA SER A 143 -12.34 -19.73 27.84
C SER A 143 -12.98 -19.04 29.05
N ASN A 144 -12.27 -18.12 29.71
CA ASN A 144 -12.63 -17.51 30.99
C ASN A 144 -13.56 -16.27 30.87
N ILE A 145 -14.34 -16.18 29.80
CA ILE A 145 -15.15 -15.00 29.48
C ILE A 145 -16.42 -14.98 30.34
N ARG A 146 -16.55 -13.96 31.21
CA ARG A 146 -17.68 -13.80 32.14
C ARG A 146 -18.28 -12.40 32.11
N GLY A 147 -19.59 -12.30 31.92
CA GLY A 147 -20.26 -11.01 32.02
C GLY A 147 -20.27 -10.50 33.47
N ALA A 148 -19.82 -9.26 33.69
CA ALA A 148 -19.95 -8.59 34.98
C ALA A 148 -20.45 -7.15 34.79
N LYS A 149 -20.78 -6.46 35.88
CA LYS A 149 -21.22 -5.05 35.80
C LYS A 149 -20.11 -4.21 35.14
N ALA A 150 -20.45 -3.49 34.07
CA ALA A 150 -19.53 -2.69 33.24
C ALA A 150 -18.43 -3.50 32.50
N LEU A 151 -18.53 -4.83 32.46
CA LEU A 151 -17.63 -5.70 31.70
C LEU A 151 -18.42 -6.49 30.67
N MET A 152 -18.07 -6.30 29.39
CA MET A 152 -18.72 -7.01 28.28
C MET A 152 -18.54 -8.51 28.44
N GLY A 153 -19.63 -9.27 28.39
CA GLY A 153 -19.60 -10.73 28.59
C GLY A 153 -19.65 -11.54 27.30
N ARG A 154 -19.95 -12.83 27.47
CA ARG A 154 -20.03 -13.86 26.42
C ARG A 154 -20.91 -13.48 25.23
N ASN A 155 -22.09 -12.93 25.50
CA ASN A 155 -23.03 -12.48 24.46
C ASN A 155 -22.37 -11.49 23.48
N ASN A 156 -21.61 -10.54 24.02
CA ASN A 156 -20.96 -9.50 23.23
C ASN A 156 -19.82 -10.08 22.38
N VAL A 157 -19.04 -11.00 22.95
CA VAL A 157 -17.97 -11.70 22.23
C VAL A 157 -18.53 -12.57 21.11
N LEU A 158 -19.50 -13.43 21.41
CA LEU A 158 -20.15 -14.30 20.42
C LEU A 158 -20.80 -13.50 19.29
N PHE A 159 -21.50 -12.41 19.62
CA PHE A 159 -22.10 -11.55 18.60
C PHE A 159 -21.04 -10.87 17.73
N THR A 160 -19.93 -10.42 18.31
CA THR A 160 -18.82 -9.79 17.56
C THR A 160 -18.12 -10.79 16.65
N LEU A 161 -17.89 -12.02 17.11
CA LEU A 161 -17.33 -13.09 16.29
C LEU A 161 -18.30 -13.48 15.16
N ALA A 162 -19.61 -13.52 15.42
CA ALA A 162 -20.62 -13.77 14.38
C ALA A 162 -20.62 -12.68 13.29
N LEU A 163 -20.51 -11.40 13.69
CA LEU A 163 -20.38 -10.29 12.74
C LEU A 163 -19.10 -10.38 11.89
N ALA A 164 -17.99 -10.82 12.48
CA ALA A 164 -16.76 -11.02 11.73
C ALA A 164 -16.87 -12.15 10.69
N ASN A 165 -17.50 -13.28 11.05
CA ASN A 165 -17.80 -14.36 10.10
C ASN A 165 -18.70 -13.87 8.95
N PHE A 166 -19.79 -13.17 9.28
CA PHE A 166 -20.71 -12.61 8.30
C PHE A 166 -20.00 -11.69 7.30
N SER A 167 -19.26 -10.69 7.80
CA SER A 167 -18.52 -9.73 6.96
C SER A 167 -17.40 -10.37 6.13
N SER A 168 -16.90 -11.53 6.56
CA SER A 168 -15.85 -12.29 5.89
C SER A 168 -16.37 -13.25 4.82
N GLY A 169 -17.70 -13.29 4.63
CA GLY A 169 -18.38 -14.16 3.67
C GLY A 169 -18.51 -15.61 4.12
N VAL A 170 -18.39 -15.90 5.41
CA VAL A 170 -18.62 -17.25 5.97
C VAL A 170 -20.12 -17.53 5.97
N SER A 171 -20.52 -18.74 5.57
CA SER A 171 -21.94 -19.11 5.58
C SER A 171 -22.50 -19.14 7.01
N GLN A 172 -23.81 -18.94 7.17
CA GLN A 172 -24.42 -18.99 8.50
C GLN A 172 -24.20 -20.35 9.17
N GLY A 173 -24.36 -21.45 8.43
CA GLY A 173 -24.15 -22.81 8.97
C GLY A 173 -22.71 -23.05 9.43
N ASP A 174 -21.71 -22.60 8.67
CA ASP A 174 -20.31 -22.73 9.08
C ASP A 174 -20.01 -21.88 10.33
N CYS A 175 -20.59 -20.68 10.42
CA CYS A 175 -20.49 -19.84 11.60
C CYS A 175 -21.14 -20.49 12.83
N GLU A 176 -22.27 -21.18 12.66
CA GLU A 176 -22.95 -21.93 13.74
C GLU A 176 -22.07 -23.04 14.28
N VAL A 177 -21.38 -23.79 13.43
CA VAL A 177 -20.43 -24.82 13.87
C VAL A 177 -19.30 -24.18 14.68
N VAL A 178 -18.61 -23.18 14.11
CA VAL A 178 -17.45 -22.53 14.76
C VAL A 178 -17.81 -21.92 16.12
N LEU A 179 -18.95 -21.22 16.21
CA LEU A 179 -19.33 -20.53 17.44
C LEU A 179 -19.97 -21.47 18.48
N THR A 180 -20.57 -22.58 18.05
CA THR A 180 -21.03 -23.62 18.99
C THR A 180 -19.84 -24.32 19.64
N ASP A 181 -18.82 -24.66 18.85
CA ASP A 181 -17.57 -25.25 19.36
C ASP A 181 -16.83 -24.29 20.30
N PHE A 182 -16.78 -23.01 19.96
CA PHE A 182 -16.23 -21.99 20.85
C PHE A 182 -17.06 -21.87 22.15
N ASN A 183 -18.39 -21.78 22.06
CA ASN A 183 -19.25 -21.67 23.23
C ASN A 183 -19.09 -22.88 24.16
N GLY A 184 -18.93 -24.09 23.62
CA GLY A 184 -18.69 -25.31 24.40
C GLY A 184 -17.36 -25.34 25.16
N ARG A 185 -16.38 -24.52 24.77
CA ARG A 185 -15.09 -24.37 25.46
C ARG A 185 -15.08 -23.30 26.55
N LEU A 186 -16.12 -22.47 26.64
CA LEU A 186 -16.23 -21.46 27.69
C LEU A 186 -16.46 -22.11 29.05
N ASP A 187 -15.88 -21.55 30.12
CA ASP A 187 -16.10 -22.01 31.50
C ASP A 187 -17.60 -22.03 31.87
N GLU A 188 -18.36 -21.09 31.31
CA GLU A 188 -19.79 -20.89 31.55
C GLU A 188 -20.49 -20.71 30.18
N PRO A 189 -20.82 -21.80 29.47
CA PRO A 189 -21.42 -21.72 28.14
C PRO A 189 -22.80 -21.05 28.17
N LEU A 190 -23.17 -20.38 27.09
CA LEU A 190 -24.55 -19.94 26.86
C LEU A 190 -25.41 -21.11 26.40
N ALA A 191 -26.72 -20.98 26.58
CA ALA A 191 -27.67 -21.93 26.01
C ALA A 191 -27.58 -21.90 24.48
N SER A 192 -27.62 -23.07 23.82
CA SER A 192 -27.48 -23.15 22.36
C SER A 192 -28.52 -22.31 21.61
N SER A 193 -29.73 -22.18 22.16
CA SER A 193 -30.78 -21.33 21.60
C SER A 193 -30.44 -19.83 21.63
N GLU A 194 -29.67 -19.37 22.62
CA GLU A 194 -29.18 -18.00 22.68
C GLU A 194 -28.06 -17.76 21.66
N VAL A 195 -27.14 -18.71 21.52
CA VAL A 195 -26.07 -18.65 20.51
C VAL A 195 -26.66 -18.53 19.11
N LEU A 196 -27.61 -19.40 18.76
CA LEU A 196 -28.28 -19.37 17.45
C LEU A 196 -29.03 -18.05 17.21
N LYS A 197 -29.66 -17.47 18.25
CA LYS A 197 -30.31 -16.15 18.15
C LYS A 197 -29.31 -15.04 17.84
N LEU A 198 -28.13 -15.05 18.47
CA LEU A 198 -27.07 -14.07 18.20
C LEU A 198 -26.56 -14.18 16.76
N ILE A 199 -26.33 -15.42 16.30
CA ILE A 199 -25.86 -15.67 14.92
C ILE A 199 -26.92 -15.22 13.92
N THR A 200 -28.18 -15.62 14.11
CA THR A 200 -29.30 -15.18 13.25
C THR A 200 -29.41 -13.65 13.22
N SER A 201 -29.18 -12.99 14.36
CA SER A 201 -29.18 -11.52 14.43
C SER A 201 -28.03 -10.90 13.63
N ALA A 202 -26.83 -11.44 13.74
CA ALA A 202 -25.66 -10.97 13.00
C ALA A 202 -25.86 -11.12 11.47
N TYR A 203 -26.46 -12.24 11.04
CA TYR A 203 -26.76 -12.55 9.64
C TYR A 203 -28.05 -11.90 9.10
N SER A 204 -28.77 -11.12 9.90
CA SER A 204 -30.03 -10.47 9.50
C SER A 204 -29.88 -9.38 8.41
N GLY A 205 -28.65 -9.05 8.01
CA GLY A 205 -28.35 -7.96 7.07
C GLY A 205 -28.46 -6.56 7.66
N LYS A 206 -28.81 -6.43 8.94
CA LYS A 206 -28.88 -5.13 9.65
C LYS A 206 -27.51 -4.59 10.06
N TYR A 207 -26.50 -5.44 10.08
CA TYR A 207 -25.14 -5.11 10.51
C TYR A 207 -24.18 -5.36 9.35
N GLU A 208 -23.15 -4.53 9.22
CA GLU A 208 -22.18 -4.63 8.13
C GLU A 208 -20.96 -5.48 8.52
N ALA A 209 -20.36 -5.20 9.68
CA ALA A 209 -19.16 -5.88 10.18
C ALA A 209 -18.95 -5.64 11.68
N ALA A 210 -18.01 -6.37 12.28
CA ALA A 210 -17.60 -6.12 13.66
C ALA A 210 -16.81 -4.80 13.74
N SER A 211 -17.17 -3.92 14.69
CA SER A 211 -16.51 -2.61 14.80
C SER A 211 -15.15 -2.70 15.52
N ARG A 212 -14.13 -2.00 15.00
CA ARG A 212 -12.76 -2.04 15.54
C ARG A 212 -12.66 -1.55 16.99
N ASP A 213 -13.46 -0.55 17.35
CA ASP A 213 -13.50 -0.03 18.72
C ASP A 213 -14.03 -1.08 19.70
N TYR A 214 -15.10 -1.78 19.31
CA TYR A 214 -15.71 -2.83 20.11
C TYR A 214 -14.79 -4.05 20.24
N ILE A 215 -14.16 -4.46 19.14
CA ILE A 215 -13.13 -5.51 19.14
C ILE A 215 -12.00 -5.14 20.10
N THR A 216 -11.47 -3.92 20.00
CA THR A 216 -10.38 -3.45 20.87
C THR A 216 -10.77 -3.49 22.34
N LEU A 217 -12.00 -3.10 22.66
CA LEU A 217 -12.51 -3.14 24.02
C LEU A 217 -12.65 -4.57 24.55
N LEU A 218 -13.18 -5.50 23.73
CA LEU A 218 -13.29 -6.91 24.09
C LEU A 218 -11.93 -7.57 24.30
N CYS A 219 -10.98 -7.36 23.38
CA CYS A 219 -9.64 -7.93 23.53
C CYS A 219 -8.91 -7.37 24.76
N ARG A 220 -9.09 -6.09 25.09
CA ARG A 220 -8.52 -5.52 26.33
C ARG A 220 -9.18 -6.06 27.59
N ALA A 221 -10.46 -6.40 27.53
CA ALA A 221 -11.19 -6.96 28.65
C ALA A 221 -10.82 -8.42 28.93
N TRP A 222 -10.60 -9.22 27.88
CA TRP A 222 -10.51 -10.68 28.01
C TRP A 222 -9.15 -11.29 27.66
N VAL A 223 -8.36 -10.64 26.81
CA VAL A 223 -7.06 -11.17 26.36
C VAL A 223 -5.93 -10.50 27.13
N ASP A 224 -5.73 -9.19 26.90
CA ASP A 224 -4.72 -8.40 27.63
C ASP A 224 -5.06 -6.90 27.56
N GLN A 225 -5.15 -6.24 28.72
CA GLN A 225 -5.44 -4.81 28.86
C GLN A 225 -4.42 -3.92 28.12
N LYS A 226 -3.19 -4.38 27.92
CA LYS A 226 -2.09 -3.62 27.27
C LYS A 226 -2.11 -3.68 25.74
N LEU A 227 -3.05 -4.42 25.13
CA LEU A 227 -3.13 -4.59 23.68
C LEU A 227 -3.32 -3.24 22.96
N LYS A 228 -2.51 -3.06 21.91
CA LYS A 228 -2.59 -1.91 21.00
C LYS A 228 -3.28 -2.32 19.71
N ALA A 229 -3.84 -1.35 19.01
CA ALA A 229 -4.49 -1.58 17.71
C ALA A 229 -3.54 -2.22 16.66
N SER A 230 -2.22 -2.03 16.78
CA SER A 230 -1.23 -2.69 15.92
C SER A 230 -1.15 -4.20 16.09
N ASP A 231 -1.52 -4.69 17.27
CA ASP A 231 -1.40 -6.10 17.64
C ASP A 231 -2.66 -6.86 17.25
N LEU A 232 -3.79 -6.15 17.25
CA LEU A 232 -5.12 -6.67 16.93
C LEU A 232 -5.40 -6.72 15.42
N PHE A 233 -4.89 -5.77 14.64
CA PHE A 233 -5.30 -5.55 13.26
C PHE A 233 -4.12 -5.50 12.29
N VAL A 234 -4.26 -6.17 11.14
CA VAL A 234 -3.20 -6.16 10.12
C VAL A 234 -3.18 -4.81 9.41
N LYS A 235 -1.99 -4.19 9.36
CA LYS A 235 -1.79 -2.94 8.61
C LYS A 235 -1.80 -3.22 7.11
N GLN A 236 -2.85 -2.77 6.43
CA GLN A 236 -2.86 -2.74 4.97
C GLN A 236 -1.77 -1.79 4.46
N ARG A 237 -0.78 -2.34 3.75
CA ARG A 237 0.28 -1.56 3.12
C ARG A 237 -0.10 -1.28 1.67
N TRP A 238 -0.02 -0.02 1.28
CA TRP A 238 -0.19 0.36 -0.12
C TRP A 238 1.04 -0.05 -0.92
N TYR A 239 0.84 -0.94 -1.90
CA TYR A 239 1.90 -1.30 -2.85
C TYR A 239 1.77 -0.47 -4.13
N LYS A 240 2.82 0.31 -4.46
CA LYS A 240 2.86 1.10 -5.68
C LYS A 240 3.35 0.24 -6.83
N PHE A 241 2.44 -0.18 -7.70
CA PHE A 241 2.80 -0.91 -8.91
C PHE A 241 3.66 -0.05 -9.86
N LYS A 242 4.67 -0.69 -10.48
CA LYS A 242 5.51 -0.07 -11.51
C LYS A 242 4.66 0.16 -12.75
N LYS A 243 4.47 1.43 -13.15
CA LYS A 243 3.77 1.78 -14.40
C LYS A 243 4.43 1.13 -15.61
N LYS A 244 3.64 0.67 -16.58
CA LYS A 244 4.18 0.21 -17.87
C LYS A 244 4.89 1.37 -18.58
N ARG A 245 5.91 1.08 -19.40
CA ARG A 245 6.71 2.12 -20.07
C ARG A 245 5.83 3.07 -20.91
N SER A 246 4.83 2.54 -21.61
CA SER A 246 3.86 3.30 -22.42
C SER A 246 3.01 4.29 -21.61
N GLU A 247 2.73 3.99 -20.35
CA GLU A 247 1.92 4.84 -19.46
C GLU A 247 2.77 5.90 -18.73
N ARG A 248 4.09 5.87 -18.88
CA ARG A 248 4.99 6.83 -18.24
C ARG A 248 5.16 8.06 -19.13
N LYS A 249 5.11 9.24 -18.50
CA LYS A 249 5.46 10.52 -19.15
C LYS A 249 6.96 10.61 -19.53
N LYS A 250 7.83 9.88 -18.82
CA LYS A 250 9.28 9.86 -19.05
C LYS A 250 9.81 8.43 -18.90
N SER A 251 10.51 7.92 -19.91
CA SER A 251 11.24 6.65 -19.81
C SER A 251 12.55 6.82 -19.02
N HIS A 252 13.06 5.72 -18.47
CA HIS A 252 14.30 5.72 -17.72
C HIS A 252 15.54 5.83 -18.62
N LEU A 253 16.68 6.22 -18.04
CA LEU A 253 17.93 6.42 -18.80
C LEU A 253 18.45 5.12 -19.44
N TYR A 254 18.41 4.02 -18.70
CA TYR A 254 18.90 2.73 -19.19
C TYR A 254 18.04 2.19 -20.34
N GLU A 255 16.73 2.48 -20.34
CA GLU A 255 15.81 2.13 -21.43
C GLU A 255 16.24 2.87 -22.71
N TRP A 256 16.46 4.18 -22.62
CA TRP A 256 16.94 4.97 -23.76
C TRP A 256 18.34 4.58 -24.25
N LYS A 257 19.24 4.18 -23.34
CA LYS A 257 20.56 3.65 -23.73
C LYS A 257 20.42 2.39 -24.57
N ALA A 258 19.54 1.48 -24.16
CA ALA A 258 19.29 0.24 -24.90
C ALA A 258 18.71 0.56 -26.29
N ASP A 259 17.76 1.49 -26.39
CA ASP A 259 17.16 1.87 -27.67
C ASP A 259 18.20 2.49 -28.63
N ILE A 260 19.08 3.38 -28.14
CA ILE A 260 20.14 3.96 -28.98
C ILE A 260 21.14 2.90 -29.43
N MET A 261 21.55 1.99 -28.54
CA MET A 261 22.45 0.92 -28.94
C MET A 261 21.80 0.04 -30.01
N ALA A 262 20.54 -0.38 -29.83
CA ALA A 262 19.79 -1.16 -30.81
C ALA A 262 19.65 -0.43 -32.15
N TYR A 263 19.38 0.88 -32.13
CA TYR A 263 19.38 1.72 -33.33
C TYR A 263 20.72 1.66 -34.05
N LEU A 264 21.84 1.81 -33.35
CA LEU A 264 23.18 1.72 -33.96
C LEU A 264 23.50 0.31 -34.48
N GLU A 265 22.90 -0.74 -33.89
CA GLU A 265 23.12 -2.10 -34.37
C GLU A 265 22.46 -2.39 -35.73
N GLY A 266 21.41 -1.67 -36.09
CA GLY A 266 20.72 -1.84 -37.38
C GLY A 266 21.52 -1.38 -38.60
N PHE A 267 22.63 -0.66 -38.43
CA PHE A 267 23.39 -0.07 -39.54
C PHE A 267 24.72 -0.80 -39.84
N TYR A 268 24.95 -1.99 -39.27
CA TYR A 268 26.21 -2.74 -39.43
C TYR A 268 26.44 -3.37 -40.82
N GLU A 269 25.56 -3.16 -41.79
CA GLU A 269 25.65 -3.81 -43.10
C GLU A 269 26.49 -3.04 -44.13
N THR A 270 26.97 -1.83 -43.80
CA THR A 270 27.78 -1.01 -44.72
C THR A 270 29.25 -0.97 -44.34
N GLN A 271 30.14 -0.82 -45.34
CA GLN A 271 31.61 -0.79 -45.17
C GLN A 271 32.12 0.32 -44.23
N ASP A 272 31.30 1.34 -43.94
CA ASP A 272 31.64 2.41 -42.98
C ASP A 272 31.04 2.10 -41.60
N PRO A 273 31.86 1.92 -40.53
CA PRO A 273 31.36 1.69 -39.17
C PRO A 273 30.66 2.91 -38.55
N PHE A 274 30.68 4.06 -39.23
CA PHE A 274 30.10 5.30 -38.76
C PHE A 274 28.79 5.64 -39.49
N ILE A 275 27.78 6.00 -38.71
CA ILE A 275 26.52 6.54 -39.24
C ILE A 275 26.63 8.07 -39.23
N GLN A 276 26.40 8.69 -40.38
CA GLN A 276 26.27 10.14 -40.49
C GLN A 276 24.78 10.51 -40.61
N THR A 277 24.24 11.13 -39.57
CA THR A 277 22.82 11.50 -39.49
C THR A 277 22.65 12.85 -38.76
N THR A 278 21.44 13.19 -38.35
CA THR A 278 21.17 14.37 -37.51
C THR A 278 20.55 13.94 -36.18
N LYS A 279 20.72 14.76 -35.13
CA LYS A 279 20.03 14.52 -33.86
C LYS A 279 18.51 14.53 -34.03
N LYS A 280 17.99 15.29 -34.99
CA LYS A 280 16.56 15.34 -35.31
C LYS A 280 16.06 13.99 -35.80
N ALA A 281 16.76 13.37 -36.76
CA ALA A 281 16.40 12.05 -37.28
C ALA A 281 16.40 10.97 -36.18
N ILE A 282 17.42 10.93 -35.31
CA ILE A 282 17.47 9.99 -34.18
C ILE A 282 16.29 10.19 -33.22
N ARG A 283 15.89 11.44 -32.99
CA ARG A 283 14.74 11.76 -32.12
C ARG A 283 13.41 11.31 -32.71
N GLU A 284 13.25 11.48 -34.02
CA GLU A 284 12.03 11.11 -34.74
C GLU A 284 11.87 9.59 -34.75
N GLU A 285 12.95 8.86 -35.05
CA GLU A 285 12.95 7.38 -35.08
C GLU A 285 12.69 6.76 -33.70
N LEU A 286 13.40 7.23 -32.67
CA LEU A 286 13.32 6.64 -31.32
C LEU A 286 12.26 7.30 -30.44
N HIS A 287 11.54 8.29 -30.96
CA HIS A 287 10.61 9.14 -30.22
C HIS A 287 11.19 9.67 -28.89
N ILE A 288 12.50 9.95 -28.88
CA ILE A 288 13.23 10.39 -27.70
C ILE A 288 13.24 11.93 -27.61
N PRO A 289 12.94 12.54 -26.44
CA PRO A 289 13.06 13.98 -26.26
C PRO A 289 14.51 14.46 -26.38
N GLU A 290 14.71 15.69 -26.87
CA GLU A 290 16.04 16.27 -27.14
C GLU A 290 17.00 16.20 -25.95
N ARG A 291 16.55 16.71 -24.80
CA ARG A 291 17.37 16.71 -23.57
C ARG A 291 17.69 15.30 -23.08
N SER A 292 16.79 14.33 -23.35
CA SER A 292 17.03 12.92 -23.01
C SER A 292 18.08 12.33 -23.93
N LEU A 293 18.02 12.60 -25.24
CA LEU A 293 19.01 12.15 -26.22
C LEU A 293 20.41 12.65 -25.86
N ASP A 294 20.56 13.95 -25.56
CA ASP A 294 21.86 14.50 -25.15
C ASP A 294 22.40 13.86 -23.88
N ARG A 295 21.54 13.59 -22.89
CA ARG A 295 21.94 12.91 -21.65
C ARG A 295 22.38 11.47 -21.91
N VAL A 296 21.69 10.76 -22.81
CA VAL A 296 22.00 9.37 -23.17
C VAL A 296 23.32 9.32 -23.93
N LEU A 297 23.54 10.18 -24.93
CA LEU A 297 24.78 10.23 -25.71
C LEU A 297 25.99 10.55 -24.83
N LYS A 298 25.87 11.53 -23.91
CA LYS A 298 26.92 11.84 -22.94
C LYS A 298 27.22 10.65 -22.03
N ALA A 299 26.18 9.98 -21.53
CA ALA A 299 26.35 8.81 -20.66
C ALA A 299 27.00 7.63 -21.39
N LEU A 300 26.56 7.31 -22.62
CA LEU A 300 27.14 6.24 -23.43
C LEU A 300 28.60 6.51 -23.83
N LYS A 301 28.96 7.78 -24.07
CA LYS A 301 30.36 8.18 -24.32
C LYS A 301 31.22 8.06 -23.06
N ALA A 302 30.71 8.47 -21.89
CA ALA A 302 31.40 8.29 -20.62
C ALA A 302 31.62 6.81 -20.28
N GLU A 303 30.66 5.96 -20.62
CA GLU A 303 30.74 4.49 -20.50
C GLU A 303 31.54 3.82 -21.62
N GLN A 304 32.18 4.59 -22.52
CA GLN A 304 33.01 4.09 -23.62
C GLN A 304 32.27 3.13 -24.56
N ARG A 305 30.95 3.24 -24.70
CA ARG A 305 30.15 2.36 -25.57
C ARG A 305 30.02 2.89 -27.00
N ILE A 306 30.17 4.19 -27.18
CA ILE A 306 30.03 4.88 -28.48
C ILE A 306 31.12 5.92 -28.68
N PHE A 307 31.42 6.21 -29.94
CA PHE A 307 32.11 7.41 -30.38
C PHE A 307 31.12 8.30 -31.14
N PHE A 308 31.16 9.61 -30.87
CA PHE A 308 30.42 10.56 -31.69
C PHE A 308 31.10 11.92 -31.81
N THR A 309 30.88 12.58 -32.94
CA THR A 309 31.26 13.97 -33.22
C THR A 309 30.06 14.75 -33.74
N ILE A 310 30.00 16.05 -33.44
CA ILE A 310 28.90 16.93 -33.85
C ILE A 310 29.49 18.10 -34.63
N LYS A 311 28.94 18.37 -35.82
CA LYS A 311 29.24 19.56 -36.61
C LYS A 311 28.04 20.52 -36.55
N ALA A 312 28.26 21.74 -36.10
CA ALA A 312 27.24 22.79 -36.06
C ALA A 312 27.11 23.51 -37.42
N GLY A 313 26.00 24.20 -37.65
CA GLY A 313 25.76 25.03 -38.85
C GLY A 313 24.95 24.34 -39.96
N ARG A 314 24.80 25.02 -41.12
CA ARG A 314 24.06 24.53 -42.29
C ARG A 314 24.78 23.31 -42.89
N GLY A 315 24.07 22.18 -43.02
CA GLY A 315 24.67 20.88 -43.39
C GLY A 315 25.42 20.20 -42.23
N GLY A 316 25.25 20.68 -41.00
CA GLY A 316 25.76 20.05 -39.79
C GLY A 316 25.02 18.76 -39.43
N GLY A 317 25.67 17.88 -38.66
CA GLY A 317 25.15 16.57 -38.33
C GLY A 317 25.91 15.90 -37.18
N ILE A 318 25.48 14.70 -36.82
CA ILE A 318 26.15 13.81 -35.88
C ILE A 318 26.75 12.64 -36.67
N ARG A 319 28.05 12.38 -36.46
CA ARG A 319 28.69 11.14 -36.87
C ARG A 319 28.83 10.27 -35.63
N ILE A 320 28.23 9.09 -35.62
CA ILE A 320 28.17 8.21 -34.45
C ILE A 320 28.49 6.76 -34.84
N ALA A 321 29.23 6.06 -33.98
CA ALA A 321 29.50 4.64 -34.11
C ALA A 321 29.51 3.97 -32.74
N SER A 322 29.08 2.72 -32.67
CA SER A 322 29.33 1.90 -31.49
C SER A 322 30.77 1.38 -31.51
N VAL A 323 31.35 1.12 -30.33
CA VAL A 323 32.70 0.51 -30.26
C VAL A 323 32.71 -0.88 -30.91
N LYS A 324 31.60 -1.61 -30.80
CA LYS A 324 31.41 -2.91 -31.46
C LYS A 324 31.50 -2.79 -32.98
N ALA A 325 30.89 -1.76 -33.58
CA ALA A 325 30.98 -1.46 -35.02
C ALA A 325 32.44 -1.33 -35.46
N ILE A 326 33.19 -0.52 -34.74
CA ILE A 326 34.56 -0.16 -35.08
C ILE A 326 35.47 -1.39 -34.97
N ILE A 327 35.30 -2.20 -33.91
CA ILE A 327 36.08 -3.43 -33.76
C ILE A 327 35.78 -4.40 -34.91
N LEU A 328 34.50 -4.59 -35.27
CA LEU A 328 34.11 -5.45 -36.38
C LEU A 328 34.68 -4.96 -37.72
N SER A 329 34.61 -3.65 -38.00
CA SER A 329 35.19 -3.10 -39.22
C SER A 329 36.72 -3.24 -39.27
N LEU A 330 37.41 -3.08 -38.13
CA LEU A 330 38.87 -3.28 -38.06
C LEU A 330 39.27 -4.72 -38.35
N ILE A 331 38.49 -5.69 -37.85
CA ILE A 331 38.70 -7.13 -38.14
C ILE A 331 38.50 -7.39 -39.64
N GLN A 332 37.44 -6.83 -40.23
CA GLN A 332 37.12 -7.00 -41.64
C GLN A 332 38.22 -6.41 -42.54
N VAL A 333 38.65 -5.16 -42.31
CA VAL A 333 39.73 -4.51 -43.08
C VAL A 333 41.04 -5.28 -42.95
N LYS A 334 41.35 -5.79 -41.76
CA LYS A 334 42.56 -6.62 -41.56
C LYS A 334 42.50 -7.90 -42.38
N LYS A 335 41.34 -8.56 -42.43
CA LYS A 335 41.12 -9.78 -43.23
C LYS A 335 41.25 -9.50 -44.72
N GLU A 336 40.56 -8.48 -45.23
CA GLU A 336 40.62 -8.09 -46.64
C GLU A 336 42.04 -7.70 -47.07
N ARG A 337 42.77 -6.94 -46.24
CA ARG A 337 44.15 -6.57 -46.54
C ARG A 337 45.10 -7.77 -46.53
N GLN A 338 44.89 -8.72 -45.61
CA GLN A 338 45.64 -9.97 -45.60
C GLN A 338 45.36 -10.79 -46.85
N GLU A 339 44.09 -10.96 -47.23
CA GLU A 339 43.69 -11.69 -48.44
C GLU A 339 44.25 -11.04 -49.71
N ALA A 340 44.18 -9.71 -49.83
CA ALA A 340 44.78 -8.98 -50.94
C ALA A 340 46.30 -9.14 -50.98
N TYR A 341 46.97 -9.13 -49.83
CA TYR A 341 48.42 -9.34 -49.77
C TYR A 341 48.81 -10.77 -50.18
N PHE A 342 48.08 -11.79 -49.72
CA PHE A 342 48.28 -13.18 -50.16
C PHE A 342 48.03 -13.34 -51.66
N ALA A 343 46.98 -12.71 -52.19
CA ALA A 343 46.70 -12.72 -53.63
C ALA A 343 47.82 -12.07 -54.44
N ASN A 344 48.41 -10.97 -53.94
CA ASN A 344 49.53 -10.31 -54.59
C ASN A 344 50.81 -11.17 -54.59
N ILE A 345 51.12 -11.85 -53.48
CA ILE A 345 52.27 -12.78 -53.41
C ILE A 345 52.07 -13.95 -54.38
N ALA A 346 50.91 -14.59 -54.33
CA ALA A 346 50.58 -15.71 -55.21
C ALA A 346 50.70 -15.30 -56.69
N ARG A 347 50.20 -14.11 -57.04
CA ARG A 347 50.33 -13.56 -58.41
C ARG A 347 51.78 -13.26 -58.79
N PHE A 348 52.61 -12.78 -57.86
CA PHE A 348 54.00 -12.45 -58.12
C PHE A 348 54.88 -13.69 -58.37
N PHE A 349 54.58 -14.80 -57.69
CA PHE A 349 55.32 -16.06 -57.82
C PHE A 349 54.63 -17.10 -58.73
N GLU A 350 53.53 -16.73 -59.41
CA GLU A 350 52.72 -17.62 -60.26
C GLU A 350 52.15 -18.87 -59.53
N ASP A 351 52.07 -18.81 -58.22
CA ASP A 351 51.57 -19.88 -57.36
C ASP A 351 50.05 -19.80 -57.12
N GLY A 352 49.45 -20.91 -56.68
CA GLY A 352 48.07 -20.92 -56.20
C GLY A 352 47.92 -20.14 -54.88
N VAL A 353 46.86 -19.32 -54.76
CA VAL A 353 46.56 -18.54 -53.54
C VAL A 353 46.44 -19.43 -52.30
N ASN A 354 45.86 -20.63 -52.44
CA ASN A 354 45.73 -21.58 -51.33
C ASN A 354 47.08 -22.17 -50.91
N TYR A 355 47.96 -22.48 -51.86
CA TYR A 355 49.31 -22.97 -51.56
C TYR A 355 50.12 -21.92 -50.77
N THR A 356 50.10 -20.68 -51.26
CA THR A 356 50.77 -19.53 -50.62
C THR A 356 50.28 -19.29 -49.19
N LYS A 357 48.95 -19.41 -48.96
CA LYS A 357 48.36 -19.30 -47.62
C LYS A 357 48.86 -20.41 -46.68
N THR A 358 48.81 -21.67 -47.10
CA THR A 358 49.21 -22.82 -46.27
C THR A 358 50.67 -22.75 -45.85
N VAL A 359 51.58 -22.38 -46.74
CA VAL A 359 53.02 -22.25 -46.44
C VAL A 359 53.27 -21.17 -45.39
N ILE A 360 52.69 -19.98 -45.57
CA ILE A 360 52.88 -18.84 -44.65
C ILE A 360 52.18 -19.09 -43.31
N GLU A 361 51.03 -19.75 -43.31
CA GLU A 361 50.31 -20.13 -42.08
C GLU A 361 51.04 -21.21 -41.28
N GLY A 362 51.70 -22.17 -41.95
CA GLY A 362 52.56 -23.17 -41.31
C GLY A 362 53.69 -22.53 -40.50
N VAL A 363 54.43 -21.59 -41.10
CA VAL A 363 55.52 -20.87 -40.42
C VAL A 363 55.00 -20.00 -39.26
N LYS A 364 53.81 -19.39 -39.39
CA LYS A 364 53.17 -18.65 -38.28
C LYS A 364 52.84 -19.53 -37.08
N HIS A 365 52.45 -20.78 -37.31
CA HIS A 365 52.15 -21.74 -36.25
C HIS A 365 53.42 -22.13 -35.48
N GLU A 366 54.53 -22.37 -36.18
CA GLU A 366 55.83 -22.64 -35.58
C GLU A 366 56.33 -21.44 -34.75
N LEU A 367 56.24 -20.22 -35.29
CA LEU A 367 56.65 -19.00 -34.57
C LEU A 367 55.80 -18.71 -33.33
N LYS A 368 54.51 -19.05 -33.33
CA LYS A 368 53.65 -18.93 -32.14
C LYS A 368 54.05 -19.93 -31.06
N HIS A 369 54.40 -21.17 -31.42
CA HIS A 369 54.89 -22.16 -30.48
C HIS A 369 56.19 -21.70 -29.78
N VAL A 370 57.12 -21.09 -30.52
CA VAL A 370 58.37 -20.54 -29.97
C VAL A 370 58.10 -19.38 -28.98
N LYS A 371 57.16 -18.48 -29.30
CA LYS A 371 56.80 -17.35 -28.43
C LYS A 371 56.10 -17.78 -27.14
N GLN A 372 55.38 -18.90 -27.15
CA GLN A 372 54.72 -19.46 -25.97
C GLN A 372 55.76 -20.10 -25.03
N LEU A 373 56.74 -20.82 -25.58
CA LEU A 373 57.88 -21.37 -24.83
C LEU A 373 58.70 -20.26 -24.14
N SER A 374 58.97 -19.15 -24.81
CA SER A 374 59.73 -18.03 -24.20
C SER A 374 58.98 -17.27 -23.10
N LEU A 375 57.64 -17.31 -23.08
CA LEU A 375 56.83 -16.70 -22.01
C LEU A 375 56.88 -17.54 -20.73
N PHE A 376 56.97 -18.87 -20.86
CA PHE A 376 57.13 -19.79 -19.72
C PHE A 376 58.54 -19.73 -19.11
N GLU A 377 59.56 -19.36 -19.88
CA GLU A 377 60.92 -19.17 -19.38
C GLU A 377 61.11 -17.85 -18.60
N GLN A 378 60.24 -16.84 -18.79
CA GLN A 378 60.31 -15.56 -18.07
C GLN A 378 59.57 -15.53 -16.73
N ASP A 379 58.75 -16.54 -16.41
CA ASP A 379 57.96 -16.62 -15.17
C ASP A 379 58.62 -17.50 -14.08
N ILE A 380 59.89 -17.88 -14.29
CA ILE A 380 60.72 -18.62 -13.32
C ILE A 380 61.92 -17.75 -12.94
N GLY A 381 61.67 -16.70 -12.17
CA GLY A 381 62.69 -15.77 -11.65
C GLY A 381 62.19 -15.01 -10.44
#